data_AF-A0A520QBL0-F1
#
_entry.id   AF-A0A520QBL0-F1
#
_cell.length_a   1.000
_cell.length_b   1.000
_cell.length_c   1.000
_cell.angle_alpha   90.00
_cell.angle_beta   90.00
_cell.angle_gamma   90.00
#
_symmetry.space_group_name_H-M   'P 1'
#
loop_
_entity.id
_entity.type
_entity.pdbx_description
1 polymer ?
#
loop_
_entity_poly.entity_id
_entity_poly.type
_entity_poly.pdbx_seq_one_letter_code
_entity_poly.pdbx_strand_id
1 'polypeptide(L)'
;MAFSNVGCINTPVGNKFGVPVSRDKIISRYERPLDQILNSAREVLSRVGTITNDDIITKTLTAKVDKRTVYVTVKEVEPLVTEVVVQARTSRGTGDLTTASEIDKQIALGLVLPQN
;
A
#
# COMPACT_ATOMS: atom_id res chain seq x y z
N MET A 1 -20.96 -31.93 -30.03
CA MET A 1 -20.80 -30.53 -30.49
C MET A 1 -21.54 -29.62 -29.53
N ALA A 2 -20.82 -28.80 -28.76
CA ALA A 2 -21.21 -27.48 -28.28
C ALA A 2 -20.08 -26.97 -27.37
N PHE A 3 -19.31 -26.01 -27.88
CA PHE A 3 -18.25 -25.30 -27.19
C PHE A 3 -18.89 -24.27 -26.26
N SER A 4 -18.55 -24.30 -24.98
CA SER A 4 -18.73 -23.16 -24.08
C SER A 4 -17.43 -22.90 -23.33
N ASN A 5 -16.53 -22.20 -24.03
CA ASN A 5 -15.44 -21.46 -23.43
C ASN A 5 -16.03 -20.38 -22.51
N VAL A 6 -16.00 -20.58 -21.21
CA VAL A 6 -16.03 -19.47 -20.25
C VAL A 6 -14.67 -19.45 -19.59
N GLY A 7 -13.89 -18.46 -19.99
CA GLY A 7 -12.45 -18.41 -19.82
C GLY A 7 -12.02 -18.55 -18.37
N CYS A 8 -11.04 -19.43 -18.18
CA CYS A 8 -10.07 -19.28 -17.11
C CYS A 8 -9.49 -17.86 -17.19
N ILE A 9 -9.94 -16.99 -16.29
CA ILE A 9 -9.35 -15.69 -16.11
C ILE A 9 -7.97 -15.97 -15.50
N ASN A 10 -6.95 -15.99 -16.36
CA ASN A 10 -5.57 -16.03 -15.93
C ASN A 10 -5.30 -14.71 -15.21
N THR A 11 -5.36 -14.74 -13.89
CA THR A 11 -4.84 -13.66 -13.06
C THR A 11 -3.37 -13.50 -13.43
N PRO A 12 -2.91 -12.31 -13.81
CA PRO A 12 -1.54 -12.13 -14.26
C PRO A 12 -0.56 -12.55 -13.16
N VAL A 13 0.40 -13.31 -13.61
CA VAL A 13 1.49 -13.95 -12.88
C VAL A 13 2.27 -12.91 -12.07
N GLY A 14 2.57 -13.20 -10.80
CA GLY A 14 3.40 -12.34 -9.96
C GLY A 14 3.74 -13.01 -8.63
N ASN A 15 4.79 -13.83 -8.64
CA ASN A 15 5.57 -14.33 -7.49
C ASN A 15 4.82 -15.11 -6.39
N LYS A 16 4.82 -16.44 -6.54
CA LYS A 16 4.65 -17.40 -5.45
C LYS A 16 5.99 -17.56 -4.72
N PHE A 17 6.26 -16.75 -3.70
CA PHE A 17 7.31 -17.04 -2.72
C PHE A 17 6.73 -16.82 -1.31
N GLY A 18 6.48 -17.93 -0.59
CA GLY A 18 6.17 -18.00 0.84
C GLY A 18 4.96 -17.18 1.34
N VAL A 19 3.75 -17.76 1.33
CA VAL A 19 2.53 -17.06 1.80
C VAL A 19 2.22 -17.45 3.25
N PRO A 20 2.43 -16.59 4.27
CA PRO A 20 1.66 -16.69 5.51
C PRO A 20 0.20 -16.33 5.20
N VAL A 21 -0.71 -17.13 5.77
CA VAL A 21 -2.05 -17.49 5.29
C VAL A 21 -3.11 -16.36 5.33
N SER A 22 -2.73 -15.09 5.27
CA SER A 22 -3.64 -13.96 5.05
C SER A 22 -2.82 -12.78 4.56
N ARG A 23 -2.95 -12.41 3.28
CA ARG A 23 -2.37 -11.15 2.79
C ARG A 23 -3.27 -10.03 3.33
N ASP A 24 -2.92 -9.43 4.45
CA ASP A 24 -3.55 -8.21 4.97
C ASP A 24 -2.75 -6.96 4.56
N LYS A 25 -1.72 -7.14 3.74
CA LYS A 25 -0.77 -6.11 3.30
C LYS A 25 -0.52 -6.15 1.79
N ILE A 26 -0.34 -4.97 1.23
CA ILE A 26 0.14 -4.70 -0.11
C ILE A 26 1.61 -4.29 -0.01
N ILE A 27 2.45 -4.88 -0.85
CA ILE A 27 3.88 -4.57 -0.91
C ILE A 27 4.14 -4.06 -2.33
N SER A 28 4.60 -2.83 -2.43
CA SER A 28 4.88 -2.14 -3.70
C SER A 28 6.29 -1.57 -3.66
N ARG A 29 6.96 -1.48 -4.81
CA ARG A 29 8.29 -0.89 -4.92
C ARG A 29 8.23 0.28 -5.89
N TYR A 30 8.82 1.39 -5.47
CA TYR A 30 8.85 2.63 -6.22
C TYR A 30 10.30 3.04 -6.47
N GLU A 31 10.61 3.39 -7.72
CA GLU A 31 11.91 3.94 -8.13
C GLU A 31 12.01 5.43 -7.75
N ARG A 32 11.87 5.70 -6.45
CA ARG A 32 11.94 7.02 -5.82
C ARG A 32 12.67 6.94 -4.48
N PRO A 33 13.38 8.01 -4.09
CA PRO A 33 14.05 8.08 -2.79
C PRO A 33 13.04 8.07 -1.64
N LEU A 34 13.47 7.56 -0.49
CA LEU A 34 12.64 7.34 0.69
C LEU A 34 11.93 8.62 1.17
N ASP A 35 12.63 9.76 1.22
CA ASP A 35 12.04 11.04 1.64
C ASP A 35 10.86 11.48 0.76
N GLN A 36 10.96 11.28 -0.56
CA GLN A 36 9.89 11.64 -1.48
C GLN A 36 8.64 10.79 -1.25
N ILE A 37 8.83 9.50 -0.99
CA ILE A 37 7.74 8.56 -0.72
C ILE A 37 7.09 8.84 0.63
N LEU A 38 7.89 9.11 1.67
CA LEU A 38 7.34 9.47 2.99
C LEU A 38 6.53 10.75 2.93
N ASN A 39 7.00 11.76 2.20
CA ASN A 39 6.25 13.01 2.05
C ASN A 39 4.94 12.79 1.28
N SER A 40 4.98 12.05 0.17
CA SER A 40 3.78 11.70 -0.60
C SER A 40 2.80 10.87 0.23
N ALA A 41 3.28 9.88 0.97
CA ALA A 41 2.46 9.07 1.87
C ALA A 41 1.81 9.91 2.97
N ARG A 42 2.56 10.82 3.60
CA ARG A 42 2.03 11.74 4.61
C ARG A 42 0.91 12.61 4.03
N GLU A 43 1.12 13.15 2.84
CA GLU A 43 0.13 13.97 2.16
C GLU A 43 -1.14 13.17 1.81
N VAL A 44 -1.01 11.99 1.20
CA VAL A 44 -2.15 11.12 0.88
C VAL A 44 -2.93 10.75 2.14
N LEU A 45 -2.23 10.31 3.19
CA LEU A 45 -2.88 9.95 4.46
C LEU A 45 -3.57 11.16 5.12
N SER A 46 -3.02 12.37 4.97
CA SER A 46 -3.64 13.60 5.47
C SER A 46 -4.89 14.03 4.68
N ARG A 47 -4.98 13.65 3.41
CA ARG A 47 -6.15 13.94 2.56
C ARG A 47 -7.29 12.96 2.83
N VAL A 48 -6.97 11.69 3.05
CA VAL A 48 -7.96 10.60 3.20
C VAL A 48 -8.38 10.39 4.65
N GLY A 49 -7.56 10.80 5.62
CA GLY A 49 -7.87 10.59 7.03
C GLY A 49 -7.01 11.41 7.97
N THR A 50 -6.82 10.89 9.18
CA THR A 50 -6.05 11.57 10.24
C THR A 50 -4.83 10.73 10.62
N ILE A 51 -3.64 11.32 10.48
CA ILE A 51 -2.39 10.70 10.93
C ILE A 51 -2.41 10.66 12.46
N THR A 52 -2.28 9.45 13.01
CA THR A 52 -2.26 9.22 14.47
C THR A 52 -0.86 8.99 15.01
N ASN A 53 0.07 8.55 14.15
CA ASN A 53 1.46 8.31 14.54
C ASN A 53 2.37 8.44 13.31
N ASP A 54 3.53 9.05 13.49
CA ASP A 54 4.60 9.14 12.51
C ASP A 54 5.89 8.66 13.19
N ASP A 55 6.24 7.40 12.99
CA ASP A 55 7.41 6.79 13.59
C ASP A 55 8.62 6.94 12.66
N ILE A 56 9.53 7.84 13.05
CA ILE A 56 10.74 8.17 12.30
C ILE A 56 11.79 7.05 12.37
N ILE A 57 11.74 6.18 13.40
CA ILE A 57 12.68 5.08 13.61
C ILE A 57 12.28 3.91 12.73
N THR A 58 11.02 3.50 12.77
CA THR A 58 10.52 2.38 11.96
C THR A 58 10.05 2.81 10.57
N LYS A 59 10.10 4.11 10.27
CA LYS A 59 9.61 4.70 9.00
C LYS A 59 8.18 4.28 8.71
N THR A 60 7.35 4.22 9.76
CA THR A 60 5.97 3.77 9.69
C THR A 60 5.02 4.91 10.02
N LEU A 61 4.14 5.21 9.07
CA LEU A 61 3.04 6.15 9.24
C LEU A 61 1.78 5.36 9.61
N THR A 62 1.13 5.77 10.70
CA THR A 62 -0.17 5.22 11.10
C THR A 62 -1.24 6.29 10.96
N ALA A 63 -2.31 5.99 10.25
CA ALA A 63 -3.45 6.87 10.09
C ALA A 63 -4.76 6.15 10.36
N LYS A 64 -5.78 6.92 10.74
CA LYS A 64 -7.17 6.47 10.76
C LYS A 64 -7.91 6.98 9.55
N VAL A 65 -8.48 6.04 8.78
CA VAL A 65 -9.28 6.27 7.58
C VAL A 65 -10.61 5.52 7.76
N ASP A 66 -11.75 6.21 7.81
CA ASP A 66 -13.08 5.60 7.88
C ASP A 66 -13.20 4.42 8.86
N LYS A 67 -12.81 4.65 10.13
CA LYS A 67 -12.80 3.68 11.24
C LYS A 67 -11.84 2.49 11.06
N ARG A 68 -10.96 2.55 10.06
CA ARG A 68 -9.86 1.61 9.84
C ARG A 68 -8.55 2.25 10.26
N THR A 69 -7.63 1.43 10.74
CA THR A 69 -6.25 1.84 11.00
C THR A 69 -5.40 1.39 9.83
N VAL A 70 -4.75 2.33 9.17
CA VAL A 70 -3.83 2.11 8.06
C VAL A 70 -2.41 2.29 8.58
N TYR A 71 -1.55 1.33 8.28
CA TYR A 71 -0.13 1.34 8.55
C TYR A 71 0.61 1.36 7.22
N VAL A 72 1.45 2.36 7.02
CA VAL A 72 2.29 2.51 5.84
C VAL A 72 3.73 2.47 6.30
N THR A 73 4.41 1.36 6.08
CA THR A 73 5.83 1.20 6.38
C THR A 73 6.64 1.41 5.12
N VAL A 74 7.63 2.28 5.18
CA VAL A 74 8.50 2.62 4.05
C VAL A 74 9.90 2.10 4.36
N LYS A 75 10.46 1.30 3.45
CA LYS A 75 11.78 0.69 3.59
C LYS A 75 12.63 1.00 2.38
N GLU A 76 13.77 1.63 2.61
CA GLU A 76 14.78 1.80 1.57
C GLU A 76 15.39 0.43 1.25
N VAL A 77 15.29 0.00 -0.01
CA VAL A 77 15.93 -1.24 -0.51
C VAL A 77 17.23 -0.88 -1.19
N GLU A 78 17.20 0.17 -2.01
CA GLU A 78 18.34 0.78 -2.69
C GLU A 78 18.16 2.32 -2.65
N PRO A 79 19.22 3.13 -2.86
CA PRO A 79 19.14 4.59 -2.73
C PRO A 79 18.06 5.26 -3.60
N LEU A 80 17.67 4.61 -4.69
CA LEU A 80 16.64 5.06 -5.63
C LEU A 80 15.43 4.13 -5.69
N VAL A 81 15.41 3.05 -4.90
CA VAL A 81 14.32 2.07 -4.89
C VAL A 81 13.86 1.82 -3.47
N THR A 82 12.60 2.16 -3.21
CA THR A 82 12.01 2.05 -1.89
C THR A 82 10.81 1.12 -1.95
N GLU A 83 10.72 0.22 -0.99
CA GLU A 83 9.58 -0.65 -0.77
C GLU A 83 8.60 -0.01 0.19
N VAL A 84 7.32 0.00 -0.17
CA VAL A 84 6.21 0.49 0.64
C VAL A 84 5.31 -0.69 0.97
N VAL A 85 5.06 -0.87 2.25
CA VAL A 85 4.16 -1.88 2.77
C VAL A 85 2.95 -1.18 3.36
N VAL A 86 1.79 -1.34 2.70
CA VAL A 86 0.52 -0.78 3.16
C VAL A 86 -0.33 -1.89 3.76
N GLN A 87 -0.75 -1.71 4.99
CA GLN A 87 -1.63 -2.62 5.72
C GLN A 87 -2.82 -1.83 6.25
N ALA A 88 -4.04 -2.27 5.98
CA ALA A 88 -5.23 -1.66 6.57
C ALA A 88 -5.98 -2.69 7.42
N ARG A 89 -6.36 -2.28 8.63
CA ARG A 89 -7.09 -3.12 9.59
C ARG A 89 -8.35 -2.42 10.04
N THR A 90 -9.46 -3.14 10.01
CA THR A 90 -10.71 -2.70 10.61
C THR A 90 -10.59 -2.70 12.14
N SER A 91 -11.50 -1.99 12.81
CA SER A 91 -11.61 -1.99 14.27
C SER A 91 -11.83 -3.38 14.90
N ARG A 92 -12.29 -4.37 14.12
CA ARG A 92 -12.43 -5.77 14.54
C ARG A 92 -11.20 -6.64 14.25
N GLY A 93 -10.10 -6.05 13.75
CA GLY A 93 -8.86 -6.75 13.45
C GLY A 93 -8.83 -7.47 12.10
N THR A 94 -9.91 -7.42 11.31
CA THR A 94 -9.94 -7.96 9.95
C THR A 94 -9.14 -7.05 9.02
N GLY A 95 -8.27 -7.64 8.18
CA GLY A 95 -7.53 -6.92 7.14
C GLY A 95 -8.45 -6.43 6.02
N ASP A 96 -8.22 -5.21 5.54
CA ASP A 96 -8.95 -4.60 4.43
C ASP A 96 -8.00 -4.32 3.26
N LEU A 97 -7.88 -5.30 2.36
CA LEU A 97 -7.01 -5.18 1.19
C LEU A 97 -7.46 -4.10 0.20
N THR A 98 -8.75 -3.81 0.14
CA THR A 98 -9.29 -2.80 -0.77
C THR A 98 -8.78 -1.42 -0.38
N THR A 99 -8.89 -1.07 0.92
CA THR A 99 -8.37 0.18 1.46
C THR A 99 -6.86 0.26 1.31
N ALA A 100 -6.14 -0.83 1.61
CA ALA A 100 -4.69 -0.86 1.44
C ALA A 100 -4.25 -0.64 -0.02
N SER A 101 -4.93 -1.28 -0.98
CA SER A 101 -4.64 -1.10 -2.41
C SER A 101 -4.99 0.28 -2.91
N GLU A 102 -6.06 0.90 -2.39
CA GLU A 102 -6.44 2.25 -2.75
C GLU A 102 -5.38 3.25 -2.29
N ILE A 103 -4.96 3.18 -1.02
CA ILE A 103 -3.91 4.05 -0.48
C ILE A 103 -2.61 3.88 -1.25
N ASP A 104 -2.20 2.64 -1.56
CA ASP A 104 -1.00 2.39 -2.36
C ASP A 104 -1.06 3.06 -3.74
N LYS A 105 -2.20 2.97 -4.44
CA LYS A 105 -2.40 3.66 -5.72
C LYS A 105 -2.38 5.17 -5.58
N GLN A 106 -2.98 5.72 -4.52
CA GLN A 106 -2.97 7.16 -4.29
C GLN A 106 -1.57 7.68 -4.00
N ILE A 107 -0.74 6.91 -3.27
CA ILE A 107 0.69 7.21 -3.09
C ILE A 107 1.38 7.20 -4.45
N ALA A 108 1.19 6.15 -5.26
CA ALA A 108 1.75 6.09 -6.60
C ALA A 108 1.35 7.29 -7.48
N LEU A 109 0.08 7.71 -7.43
CA LEU A 109 -0.41 8.89 -8.14
C LEU A 109 0.23 10.19 -7.60
N GLY A 110 0.39 10.31 -6.28
CA GLY A 110 1.07 11.45 -5.66
C GLY A 110 2.55 11.56 -6.01
N LEU A 111 3.19 10.45 -6.40
CA LEU A 111 4.58 10.44 -6.88
C LEU A 111 4.72 10.85 -8.36
N VAL A 112 3.67 10.68 -9.16
CA VAL A 112 3.65 11.02 -10.59
C VAL A 112 3.16 12.45 -10.82
N LEU A 113 2.17 12.89 -10.05
CA LEU A 113 1.63 14.23 -10.19
C LEU A 113 2.53 15.25 -9.48
N PRO A 114 2.95 16.34 -10.16
CA PRO A 114 3.70 17.40 -9.52
C PRO A 114 2.82 18.01 -8.42
N GLN A 115 3.30 17.95 -7.17
CA GLN A 115 2.71 18.64 -6.03
C GLN A 115 3.01 20.14 -6.18
N ASN A 116 2.18 20.85 -6.96
CA ASN A 116 2.30 22.29 -7.19
C ASN A 116 1.29 23.06 -6.34
#